data_AF-A0A2W4UCS9-F1
#
_entry.id   AF-A0A2W4UCS9-F1
#
_cell.length_a   1.000
_cell.length_b   1.000
_cell.length_c   1.000
_cell.angle_alpha   90.00
_cell.angle_beta   90.00
_cell.angle_gamma   90.00
#
_symmetry.space_group_name_H-M   'P 1'
#
loop_
_entity.id
_entity.type
_entity.pdbx_description
1 polymer ?
#
loop_
_entity_poly.entity_id
_entity_poly.type
_entity_poly.pdbx_seq_one_letter_code
_entity_poly.pdbx_strand_id
1 'polypeptide(L)'
;MAITGAAIEKLLLASGVDDRARAIARSLRPIAAANTAAACNAYCDHLERSVGDMKVHVERHRQQIVEAEQRHFERLFTGEFGEDYTDGLNRAATTAFGDAMGIRTRLGTALRLIEPLFQEIGKRRRFSSRKAISEAAALTRLILCDALAATSCHQRASRIGLTQRENELHLAALSFQGNIAQLSESLRIAATALRDHAATSLYRSGQADREATLAEDAARDCADRISRTVAATNDLVSALDHVTSETQQSFSVTGQAVTDTREVTASMAVLAEAAGRIGSIVTLIQQIATKTNLLALNATIEAARAGAAGRGFAVVAGEVKSLAHQTASATSEISTQIAQVQSAADSCVRHVNSISLTIARLEQSAASIARTVQEQSTATNDMAHDTREAATRTREGLVSAQAARLSIGDVAKMSIELDSAAVQVEASAGMISDLVTHFLADLRAA
;
A
#
# COMPACT_ATOMS: atom_id res chain seq x y z
N MET A 1 8.59 20.28 -67.09
CA MET A 1 7.40 20.47 -67.94
C MET A 1 7.37 19.42 -69.03
N ALA A 2 6.18 18.93 -69.40
CA ALA A 2 5.92 17.96 -70.49
C ALA A 2 6.52 18.43 -71.83
N ILE A 3 6.88 17.51 -72.75
CA ILE A 3 7.23 17.95 -74.12
C ILE A 3 5.92 18.44 -74.73
N THR A 4 5.89 19.72 -75.13
CA THR A 4 4.71 20.35 -75.71
C THR A 4 4.71 20.21 -77.23
N GLY A 5 3.55 20.35 -77.87
CA GLY A 5 3.41 20.39 -79.33
C GLY A 5 4.36 21.39 -80.02
N ALA A 6 4.56 22.56 -79.41
CA ALA A 6 5.49 23.57 -79.93
C ALA A 6 6.97 23.16 -79.79
N ALA A 7 7.33 22.40 -78.77
CA ALA A 7 8.69 21.91 -78.56
C ALA A 7 9.04 20.78 -79.53
N ILE A 8 8.08 19.87 -79.82
CA ILE A 8 8.30 18.79 -80.76
C ILE A 8 8.42 19.29 -82.21
N GLU A 9 7.61 20.27 -82.63
CA GLU A 9 7.72 20.86 -83.96
C GLU A 9 9.08 21.54 -84.19
N LYS A 10 9.61 22.23 -83.17
CA LYS A 10 10.99 22.76 -83.21
C LYS A 10 12.04 21.66 -83.32
N LEU A 11 11.88 20.55 -82.60
CA LEU A 11 12.80 19.41 -82.66
C LEU A 11 12.78 18.73 -84.03
N LEU A 12 11.60 18.57 -84.64
CA LEU A 12 11.42 17.99 -85.97
C LEU A 12 12.08 18.85 -87.05
N LEU A 13 11.86 20.18 -87.00
CA LEU A 13 12.52 21.13 -87.89
C LEU A 13 14.05 21.10 -87.72
N ALA A 14 14.55 21.14 -86.48
CA ALA A 14 15.98 21.08 -86.20
C ALA A 14 16.63 19.75 -86.63
N SER A 15 15.86 18.65 -86.61
CA SER A 15 16.30 17.32 -87.03
C SER A 15 16.17 17.06 -88.53
N GLY A 16 15.72 18.06 -89.32
CA GLY A 16 15.56 17.93 -90.78
C GLY A 16 14.41 17.02 -91.19
N VAL A 17 13.34 16.96 -90.38
CA VAL A 17 12.07 16.28 -90.67
C VAL A 17 11.11 17.29 -91.29
N ASP A 18 11.20 17.43 -92.61
CA ASP A 18 10.38 18.32 -93.43
C ASP A 18 9.06 17.64 -93.90
N ASP A 19 8.22 18.37 -94.64
CA ASP A 19 6.97 17.83 -95.21
C ASP A 19 7.22 16.61 -96.11
N ARG A 20 8.41 16.53 -96.71
CA ARG A 20 8.82 15.38 -97.50
C ARG A 20 9.05 14.15 -96.63
N ALA A 21 9.73 14.28 -95.49
CA ALA A 21 9.86 13.19 -94.52
C ALA A 21 8.49 12.73 -93.99
N ARG A 22 7.57 13.67 -93.73
CA ARG A 22 6.18 13.36 -93.34
C ARG A 22 5.44 12.57 -94.42
N ALA A 23 5.55 13.00 -95.67
CA ALA A 23 4.92 12.31 -96.81
C ALA A 23 5.49 10.89 -97.01
N ILE A 24 6.80 10.71 -96.83
CA ILE A 24 7.46 9.40 -96.88
C ILE A 24 6.93 8.49 -95.75
N ALA A 25 6.85 9.00 -94.53
CA ALA A 25 6.29 8.27 -93.40
C ALA A 25 4.85 7.80 -93.68
N ARG A 26 3.98 8.70 -94.16
CA ARG A 26 2.61 8.33 -94.57
C ARG A 26 2.58 7.22 -95.61
N SER A 27 3.46 7.30 -96.61
CA SER A 27 3.53 6.29 -97.67
C SER A 27 3.98 4.91 -97.21
N LEU A 28 4.72 4.84 -96.09
CA LEU A 28 5.25 3.62 -95.51
C LEU A 28 4.40 3.09 -94.34
N ARG A 29 3.37 3.83 -93.92
CA ARG A 29 2.47 3.46 -92.81
C ARG A 29 1.93 2.03 -92.89
N PRO A 30 1.46 1.51 -94.06
CA PRO A 30 0.97 0.12 -94.12
C PRO A 30 2.06 -0.91 -93.79
N ILE A 31 3.30 -0.63 -94.20
CA ILE A 31 4.44 -1.52 -93.92
C ILE A 31 4.85 -1.42 -92.45
N ALA A 32 4.91 -0.20 -91.90
CA ALA A 32 5.17 -0.02 -90.48
C ALA A 32 4.12 -0.72 -89.61
N ALA A 33 2.83 -0.53 -89.91
CA ALA A 33 1.72 -1.16 -89.18
C ALA A 33 1.79 -2.70 -89.23
N ALA A 34 2.07 -3.28 -90.40
CA ALA A 34 2.19 -4.72 -90.57
C ALA A 34 3.39 -5.34 -89.81
N ASN A 35 4.47 -4.57 -89.61
CA ASN A 35 5.72 -5.10 -89.07
C ASN A 35 5.99 -4.71 -87.60
N THR A 36 5.29 -3.71 -87.04
CA THR A 36 5.62 -3.19 -85.69
C THR A 36 5.44 -4.24 -84.59
N ALA A 37 4.36 -5.02 -84.61
CA ALA A 37 4.10 -6.04 -83.60
C ALA A 37 5.19 -7.12 -83.58
N ALA A 38 5.58 -7.59 -84.77
CA ALA A 38 6.62 -8.59 -84.94
C ALA A 38 7.99 -8.03 -84.55
N ALA A 39 8.29 -6.78 -84.95
CA ALA A 39 9.52 -6.09 -84.59
C ALA A 39 9.67 -5.90 -83.07
N CYS A 40 8.59 -5.49 -82.40
CA CYS A 40 8.58 -5.32 -80.95
C CYS A 40 8.73 -6.66 -80.22
N ASN A 41 7.98 -7.69 -80.62
CA ASN A 41 8.13 -9.04 -80.04
C ASN A 41 9.54 -9.62 -80.24
N ALA A 42 10.12 -9.47 -81.43
CA ALA A 42 11.48 -9.91 -81.70
C ALA A 42 12.53 -9.15 -80.86
N TYR A 43 12.22 -7.93 -80.41
CA TYR A 43 13.07 -7.22 -79.46
C TYR A 43 12.85 -7.70 -78.02
N CYS A 44 11.61 -7.91 -77.60
CA CYS A 44 11.28 -8.51 -76.31
C CYS A 44 11.97 -9.88 -76.14
N ASP A 45 11.92 -10.74 -77.15
CA ASP A 45 12.62 -12.03 -77.15
C ASP A 45 14.15 -11.88 -77.03
N HIS A 46 14.70 -10.83 -77.64
CA HIS A 46 16.12 -10.53 -77.52
C HIS A 46 16.48 -10.06 -76.10
N LEU A 47 15.66 -9.20 -75.50
CA LEU A 47 15.84 -8.74 -74.12
C LEU A 47 15.76 -9.91 -73.13
N GLU A 48 14.77 -10.81 -73.27
CA GLU A 48 14.62 -11.98 -72.40
C GLU A 48 15.83 -12.93 -72.47
N ARG A 49 16.44 -13.09 -73.65
CA ARG A 49 17.59 -13.99 -73.84
C ARG A 49 18.93 -13.36 -73.47
N SER A 50 19.06 -12.04 -73.65
CA SER A 50 20.38 -11.37 -73.67
C SER A 50 20.59 -10.41 -72.49
N VAL A 51 19.53 -10.03 -71.77
CA VAL A 51 19.59 -9.08 -70.65
C VAL A 51 18.83 -9.68 -69.46
N GLY A 52 19.56 -10.39 -68.59
CA GLY A 52 18.97 -11.20 -67.50
C GLY A 52 17.99 -10.44 -66.61
N ASP A 53 18.35 -9.22 -66.19
CA ASP A 53 17.52 -8.38 -65.31
C ASP A 53 16.22 -7.91 -65.98
N MET A 54 16.14 -7.95 -67.31
CA MET A 54 15.00 -7.46 -68.06
C MET A 54 13.92 -8.53 -68.27
N LYS A 55 14.27 -9.81 -68.11
CA LYS A 55 13.37 -10.95 -68.36
C LYS A 55 12.04 -10.83 -67.59
N VAL A 56 12.11 -10.60 -66.28
CA VAL A 56 10.92 -10.50 -65.42
C VAL A 56 10.00 -9.35 -65.85
N HIS A 57 10.60 -8.23 -66.26
CA HIS A 57 9.83 -7.07 -66.69
C HIS A 57 9.22 -7.28 -68.09
N VAL A 58 9.92 -7.96 -69.01
CA VAL A 58 9.35 -8.31 -70.32
C VAL A 58 8.21 -9.30 -70.15
N GLU A 59 8.39 -10.39 -69.40
CA GLU A 59 7.35 -11.39 -69.15
C GLU A 59 6.07 -10.77 -68.56
N ARG A 60 6.23 -9.82 -67.62
CA ARG A 60 5.11 -9.13 -66.97
C ARG A 60 4.38 -8.13 -67.87
N HIS A 61 5.11 -7.43 -68.74
CA HIS A 61 4.56 -6.28 -69.48
C HIS A 61 4.50 -6.48 -71.00
N ARG A 62 4.86 -7.65 -71.53
CA ARG A 62 4.99 -7.91 -72.98
C ARG A 62 3.80 -7.43 -73.80
N GLN A 63 2.58 -7.78 -73.41
CA GLN A 63 1.38 -7.37 -74.14
C GLN A 63 1.22 -5.83 -74.14
N GLN A 64 1.39 -5.20 -72.98
CA GLN A 64 1.29 -3.73 -72.83
C GLN A 64 2.35 -3.00 -73.64
N ILE A 65 3.58 -3.52 -73.67
CA ILE A 65 4.68 -2.98 -74.46
C ILE A 65 4.32 -3.07 -75.95
N VAL A 66 3.93 -4.25 -76.44
CA VAL A 66 3.62 -4.45 -77.87
C VAL A 66 2.48 -3.54 -78.32
N GLU A 67 1.38 -3.46 -77.55
CA GLU A 67 0.24 -2.58 -77.85
C GLU A 67 0.61 -1.09 -77.81
N ALA A 68 1.48 -0.68 -76.89
CA ALA A 68 1.96 0.70 -76.79
C ALA A 68 2.89 1.08 -77.96
N GLU A 69 3.81 0.19 -78.34
CA GLU A 69 4.69 0.38 -79.49
C GLU A 69 3.90 0.38 -80.80
N GLN A 70 2.95 -0.53 -80.99
CA GLN A 70 2.07 -0.55 -82.17
C GLN A 70 1.32 0.76 -82.36
N ARG A 71 0.62 1.24 -81.31
CA ARG A 71 -0.10 2.52 -81.36
C ARG A 71 0.82 3.69 -81.68
N HIS A 72 2.02 3.69 -81.09
CA HIS A 72 2.98 4.77 -81.30
C HIS A 72 3.54 4.77 -82.72
N PHE A 73 4.02 3.64 -83.25
CA PHE A 73 4.54 3.61 -84.62
C PHE A 73 3.43 3.82 -85.64
N GLU A 74 2.20 3.38 -85.36
CA GLU A 74 1.06 3.76 -86.19
C GLU A 74 0.87 5.28 -86.24
N ARG A 75 0.97 5.96 -85.08
CA ARG A 75 0.87 7.43 -84.99
C ARG A 75 2.06 8.14 -85.62
N LEU A 76 3.29 7.66 -85.37
CA LEU A 76 4.53 8.20 -85.95
C LEU A 76 4.46 8.26 -87.49
N PHE A 77 3.89 7.21 -88.10
CA PHE A 77 3.76 7.11 -89.56
C PHE A 77 2.52 7.81 -90.12
N THR A 78 1.67 8.47 -89.31
CA THR A 78 0.68 9.44 -89.85
C THR A 78 1.37 10.74 -90.32
N GLY A 79 2.58 11.01 -89.83
CA GLY A 79 3.31 12.24 -90.12
C GLY A 79 2.67 13.49 -89.50
N GLU A 80 1.84 13.31 -88.47
CA GLU A 80 1.19 14.37 -87.68
C GLU A 80 1.71 14.33 -86.25
N PHE A 81 2.36 15.40 -85.80
CA PHE A 81 3.05 15.47 -84.51
C PHE A 81 2.36 16.42 -83.52
N GLY A 82 1.03 16.35 -83.48
CA GLY A 82 0.20 17.14 -82.56
C GLY A 82 0.19 16.61 -81.12
N GLU A 83 -0.77 17.09 -80.33
CA GLU A 83 -0.89 16.75 -78.89
C GLU A 83 -0.95 15.25 -78.63
N ASP A 84 -1.68 14.48 -79.44
CA ASP A 84 -1.77 13.01 -79.29
C ASP A 84 -0.41 12.30 -79.36
N TYR A 85 0.49 12.80 -80.22
CA TYR A 85 1.84 12.25 -80.35
C TYR A 85 2.69 12.58 -79.12
N THR A 86 2.65 13.83 -78.67
CA THR A 86 3.37 14.24 -77.45
C THR A 86 2.83 13.56 -76.20
N ASP A 87 1.53 13.35 -76.10
CA ASP A 87 0.89 12.63 -75.00
C ASP A 87 1.22 11.14 -75.04
N GLY A 88 1.32 10.56 -76.23
CA GLY A 88 1.85 9.21 -76.42
C GLY A 88 3.26 9.06 -75.84
N LEU A 89 4.16 9.99 -76.15
CA LEU A 89 5.53 10.01 -75.63
C LEU A 89 5.58 10.21 -74.10
N ASN A 90 4.81 11.17 -73.58
CA ASN A 90 4.78 11.46 -72.15
C ASN A 90 4.18 10.28 -71.36
N ARG A 91 3.08 9.68 -71.83
CA ARG A 91 2.45 8.52 -71.18
C ARG A 91 3.36 7.30 -71.19
N ALA A 92 4.00 7.00 -72.32
CA ALA A 92 4.94 5.87 -72.41
C ALA A 92 6.04 5.99 -71.36
N ALA A 93 6.57 7.19 -71.16
CA ALA A 93 7.61 7.47 -70.18
C ALA A 93 7.18 7.33 -68.70
N THR A 94 5.88 7.39 -68.40
CA THR A 94 5.34 7.30 -67.02
C THR A 94 4.58 5.99 -66.75
N THR A 95 4.64 5.02 -67.67
CA THR A 95 4.05 3.69 -67.44
C THR A 95 4.98 2.83 -66.61
N ALA A 96 4.44 1.81 -65.91
CA ALA A 96 5.25 0.85 -65.16
C ALA A 96 6.32 0.14 -66.00
N PHE A 97 6.02 -0.13 -67.29
CA PHE A 97 7.03 -0.67 -68.21
C PHE A 97 7.99 0.40 -68.72
N GLY A 98 7.55 1.66 -68.81
CA GLY A 98 8.39 2.79 -69.19
C GLY A 98 9.49 3.09 -68.17
N ASP A 99 9.19 2.91 -66.88
CA ASP A 99 10.19 3.00 -65.80
C ASP A 99 11.16 1.80 -65.84
N ALA A 100 10.66 0.58 -66.08
CA ALA A 100 11.48 -0.63 -66.08
C ALA A 100 12.35 -0.77 -67.35
N MET A 101 11.78 -0.52 -68.52
CA MET A 101 12.44 -0.72 -69.82
C MET A 101 13.19 0.53 -70.28
N GLY A 102 12.74 1.72 -69.86
CA GLY A 102 13.17 2.98 -70.45
C GLY A 102 12.86 3.06 -71.95
N ILE A 103 13.70 3.75 -72.72
CA ILE A 103 13.55 3.87 -74.18
C ILE A 103 13.85 2.57 -74.95
N ARG A 104 14.34 1.52 -74.28
CA ARG A 104 14.88 0.32 -74.94
C ARG A 104 13.87 -0.29 -75.90
N THR A 105 12.61 -0.44 -75.51
CA THR A 105 11.56 -1.06 -76.35
C THR A 105 11.29 -0.25 -77.62
N ARG A 106 11.20 1.07 -77.49
CA ARG A 106 11.03 2.00 -78.61
C ARG A 106 12.17 1.90 -79.61
N LEU A 107 13.41 2.00 -79.14
CA LEU A 107 14.60 1.96 -80.01
C LEU A 107 14.80 0.57 -80.61
N GLY A 108 14.61 -0.49 -79.83
CA GLY A 108 14.73 -1.87 -80.29
C GLY A 108 13.71 -2.25 -81.36
N THR A 109 12.47 -1.74 -81.22
CA THR A 109 11.41 -1.85 -82.24
C THR A 109 11.75 -1.04 -83.48
N ALA A 110 12.19 0.22 -83.32
CA ALA A 110 12.58 1.08 -84.42
C ALA A 110 13.70 0.47 -85.26
N LEU A 111 14.76 -0.05 -84.62
CA LEU A 111 15.90 -0.68 -85.29
C LEU A 111 15.49 -1.89 -86.14
N ARG A 112 14.53 -2.69 -85.66
CA ARG A 112 13.99 -3.85 -86.40
C ARG A 112 13.03 -3.46 -87.51
N LEU A 113 12.38 -2.29 -87.41
CA LEU A 113 11.54 -1.75 -88.48
C LEU A 113 12.36 -1.20 -89.65
N ILE A 114 13.62 -0.82 -89.45
CA ILE A 114 14.47 -0.24 -90.51
C ILE A 114 14.55 -1.19 -91.72
N GLU A 115 14.83 -2.47 -91.51
CA GLU A 115 15.02 -3.43 -92.59
C GLU A 115 13.79 -3.58 -93.51
N PRO A 116 12.57 -3.93 -93.02
CA PRO A 116 11.40 -4.05 -93.89
C PRO A 116 11.01 -2.74 -94.56
N LEU A 117 11.22 -1.60 -93.90
CA LEU A 117 10.95 -0.28 -94.47
C LEU A 117 11.94 0.07 -95.58
N PHE A 118 13.23 -0.22 -95.40
CA PHE A 118 14.26 0.04 -96.40
C PHE A 118 14.11 -0.88 -97.61
N GLN A 119 13.75 -2.14 -97.39
CA GLN A 119 13.41 -3.07 -98.46
C GLN A 119 12.23 -2.55 -99.30
N GLU A 120 11.19 -2.00 -98.66
CA GLU A 120 10.08 -1.39 -99.38
C GLU A 120 10.50 -0.16 -100.19
N ILE A 121 11.29 0.75 -99.61
CA ILE A 121 11.84 1.91 -100.32
C ILE A 121 12.65 1.44 -101.54
N GLY A 122 13.50 0.42 -101.36
CA GLY A 122 14.28 -0.20 -102.43
C GLY A 122 13.41 -0.79 -103.55
N LYS A 123 12.32 -1.49 -103.20
CA LYS A 123 11.35 -2.02 -104.16
C LYS A 123 10.63 -0.91 -104.95
N ARG A 124 10.25 0.19 -104.30
CA ARG A 124 9.56 1.33 -104.94
C ARG A 124 10.50 2.17 -105.82
N ARG A 125 11.81 2.10 -105.59
CA ARG A 125 12.84 2.92 -106.24
C ARG A 125 13.92 2.09 -106.96
N ARG A 126 13.56 0.94 -107.52
CA ARG A 126 14.49 -0.02 -108.19
C ARG A 126 15.38 0.60 -109.27
N PHE A 127 14.93 1.66 -109.93
CA PHE A 127 15.67 2.33 -111.00
C PHE A 127 16.29 3.69 -110.59
N SER A 128 16.25 4.06 -109.29
CA SER A 128 16.79 5.34 -108.82
C SER A 128 17.40 5.23 -107.41
N SER A 129 18.69 4.86 -107.36
CA SER A 129 19.47 4.76 -106.13
C SER A 129 19.49 6.09 -105.34
N ARG A 130 19.61 7.22 -106.04
CA ARG A 130 19.61 8.56 -105.42
C ARG A 130 18.31 8.88 -104.69
N LYS A 131 17.15 8.49 -105.26
CA LYS A 131 15.84 8.68 -104.61
C LYS A 131 15.67 7.71 -103.43
N ALA A 132 16.10 6.45 -103.57
CA ALA A 132 16.06 5.47 -102.49
C ALA A 132 16.87 5.92 -101.27
N ILE A 133 18.11 6.38 -101.48
CA ILE A 133 18.98 6.91 -100.41
C ILE A 133 18.35 8.13 -99.74
N SER A 134 17.79 9.06 -100.52
CA SER A 134 17.13 10.25 -99.98
C SER A 134 15.88 9.93 -99.14
N GLU A 135 15.08 8.94 -99.53
CA GLU A 135 13.90 8.51 -98.77
C GLU A 135 14.30 7.74 -97.50
N ALA A 136 15.30 6.87 -97.59
CA ALA A 136 15.87 6.17 -96.43
C ALA A 136 16.48 7.14 -95.40
N ALA A 137 17.19 8.17 -95.86
CA ALA A 137 17.74 9.21 -94.99
C ALA A 137 16.64 10.02 -94.28
N ALA A 138 15.57 10.38 -94.98
CA ALA A 138 14.44 11.10 -94.40
C ALA A 138 13.70 10.24 -93.34
N LEU A 139 13.48 8.96 -93.62
CA LEU A 139 12.92 8.02 -92.65
C LEU A 139 13.83 7.85 -91.42
N THR A 140 15.15 7.75 -91.63
CA THR A 140 16.12 7.62 -90.54
C THR A 140 16.10 8.86 -89.64
N ARG A 141 16.05 10.08 -90.21
CA ARG A 141 15.93 11.32 -89.42
C ARG A 141 14.65 11.36 -88.61
N LEU A 142 13.52 10.89 -89.17
CA LEU A 142 12.26 10.80 -88.43
C LEU A 142 12.36 9.85 -87.23
N ILE A 143 12.87 8.64 -87.45
CA ILE A 143 13.03 7.63 -86.40
C ILE A 143 14.00 8.11 -85.31
N LEU A 144 15.11 8.74 -85.68
CA LEU A 144 16.06 9.29 -84.71
C LEU A 144 15.48 10.48 -83.93
N CYS A 145 14.71 11.35 -84.59
CA CYS A 145 14.01 12.45 -83.92
C CYS A 145 12.98 11.93 -82.90
N ASP A 146 12.22 10.89 -83.24
CA ASP A 146 11.30 10.20 -82.33
C ASP A 146 12.03 9.62 -81.11
N ALA A 147 13.17 8.96 -81.34
CA ALA A 147 14.01 8.42 -80.27
C ALA A 147 14.55 9.53 -79.35
N LEU A 148 14.97 10.68 -79.89
CA LEU A 148 15.43 11.82 -79.09
C LEU A 148 14.30 12.40 -78.22
N ALA A 149 13.10 12.53 -78.78
CA ALA A 149 11.92 13.01 -78.05
C ALA A 149 11.53 12.02 -76.93
N ALA A 150 11.48 10.72 -77.23
CA ALA A 150 11.22 9.67 -76.24
C ALA A 150 12.27 9.65 -75.13
N THR A 151 13.57 9.79 -75.47
CA THR A 151 14.66 9.79 -74.48
C THR A 151 14.50 10.93 -73.49
N SER A 152 14.19 12.12 -74.00
CA SER A 152 13.97 13.33 -73.20
C SER A 152 12.79 13.17 -72.24
N CYS A 153 11.71 12.49 -72.66
CA CYS A 153 10.58 12.18 -71.79
C CYS A 153 10.95 11.20 -70.67
N HIS A 154 11.63 10.09 -70.99
CA HIS A 154 12.04 9.09 -69.99
C HIS A 154 13.04 9.66 -68.97
N GLN A 155 14.07 10.39 -69.41
CA GLN A 155 15.04 11.02 -68.51
C GLN A 155 14.38 11.99 -67.51
N ARG A 156 13.37 12.74 -67.98
CA ARG A 156 12.61 13.65 -67.13
C ARG A 156 11.76 12.90 -66.11
N ALA A 157 11.06 11.85 -66.53
CA ALA A 157 10.23 11.04 -65.64
C ALA A 157 11.07 10.42 -64.51
N SER A 158 12.22 9.82 -64.84
CA SER A 158 13.14 9.26 -63.83
C SER A 158 13.67 10.34 -62.87
N ARG A 159 14.04 11.52 -63.37
CA ARG A 159 14.52 12.62 -62.51
C ARG A 159 13.46 13.09 -61.51
N ILE A 160 12.20 13.23 -61.96
CA ILE A 160 11.09 13.61 -61.07
C ILE A 160 10.86 12.53 -60.00
N GLY A 161 10.86 11.26 -60.40
CA GLY A 161 10.69 10.13 -59.46
C GLY A 161 11.79 10.06 -58.40
N LEU A 162 13.05 10.28 -58.78
CA LEU A 162 14.17 10.31 -57.83
C LEU A 162 14.03 11.45 -56.81
N THR A 163 13.73 12.67 -57.26
CA THR A 163 13.53 13.82 -56.35
C THR A 163 12.32 13.65 -55.43
N GLN A 164 11.23 13.04 -55.92
CA GLN A 164 10.09 12.71 -55.07
C GLN A 164 10.48 11.71 -53.98
N ARG A 165 11.21 10.66 -54.34
CA ARG A 165 11.66 9.65 -53.37
C ARG A 165 12.61 10.21 -52.33
N GLU A 166 13.54 11.08 -52.75
CA GLU A 166 14.45 11.81 -51.86
C GLU A 166 13.66 12.65 -50.85
N ASN A 167 12.67 13.41 -51.30
CA ASN A 167 11.81 14.22 -50.43
C ASN A 167 10.98 13.37 -49.45
N GLU A 168 10.41 12.25 -49.91
CA GLU A 168 9.69 11.31 -49.03
C GLU A 168 10.58 10.74 -47.93
N LEU A 169 11.79 10.30 -48.30
CA LEU A 169 12.77 9.79 -47.33
C LEU A 169 13.20 10.88 -46.35
N HIS A 170 13.41 12.10 -46.82
CA HIS A 170 13.75 13.23 -45.95
C HIS A 170 12.64 13.55 -44.94
N LEU A 171 11.38 13.60 -45.38
CA LEU A 171 10.24 13.83 -44.49
C LEU A 171 10.05 12.68 -43.49
N ALA A 172 10.19 11.44 -43.94
CA ALA A 172 10.15 10.27 -43.05
C ALA A 172 11.27 10.31 -42.00
N ALA A 173 12.48 10.67 -42.40
CA ALA A 173 13.63 10.84 -41.51
C ALA A 173 13.40 11.93 -40.46
N LEU A 174 12.86 13.09 -40.85
CA LEU A 174 12.51 14.17 -39.92
C LEU A 174 11.41 13.76 -38.93
N SER A 175 10.37 13.06 -39.41
CA SER A 175 9.30 12.56 -38.53
C SER A 175 9.83 11.52 -37.54
N PHE A 176 10.69 10.60 -38.00
CA PHE A 176 11.35 9.63 -37.14
C PHE A 176 12.20 10.32 -36.07
N GLN A 177 13.00 11.33 -36.45
CA GLN A 177 13.80 12.13 -35.52
C GLN A 177 12.93 12.78 -34.44
N GLY A 178 11.82 13.41 -34.82
CA GLY A 178 10.91 14.07 -33.90
C GLY A 178 10.25 13.09 -32.92
N ASN A 179 9.79 11.94 -33.41
CA ASN A 179 9.16 10.91 -32.59
C ASN A 179 10.15 10.31 -31.57
N ILE A 180 11.40 10.05 -31.98
CA ILE A 180 12.43 9.53 -31.07
C ILE A 180 12.84 10.59 -30.04
N ALA A 181 12.99 11.85 -30.43
CA ALA A 181 13.29 12.94 -29.50
C ALA A 181 12.19 13.07 -28.43
N GLN A 182 10.91 13.01 -28.84
CA GLN A 182 9.78 13.03 -27.90
C GLN A 182 9.76 11.81 -26.97
N LEU A 183 10.05 10.61 -27.49
CA LEU A 183 10.15 9.40 -26.68
C LEU A 183 11.29 9.48 -25.67
N SER A 184 12.47 9.94 -26.10
CA SER A 184 13.64 10.13 -25.24
C SER A 184 13.36 11.13 -24.11
N GLU A 185 12.72 12.26 -24.43
CA GLU A 185 12.32 13.24 -23.42
C GLU A 185 11.28 12.68 -22.44
N SER A 186 10.30 11.90 -22.93
CA SER A 186 9.32 11.22 -22.07
C SER A 186 9.98 10.23 -21.11
N LEU A 187 10.97 9.46 -21.60
CA LEU A 187 11.75 8.54 -20.76
C LEU A 187 12.58 9.28 -19.71
N ARG A 188 13.19 10.42 -20.07
CA ARG A 188 13.96 11.26 -19.15
C ARG A 188 13.09 11.84 -18.03
N ILE A 189 11.89 12.33 -18.38
CA ILE A 189 10.89 12.81 -17.40
C ILE A 189 10.46 11.66 -16.49
N ALA A 190 10.17 10.49 -17.04
CA ALA A 190 9.79 9.31 -16.25
C ALA A 190 10.91 8.87 -15.29
N ALA A 191 12.17 8.83 -15.75
CA ALA A 191 13.32 8.52 -14.92
C ALA A 191 13.47 9.53 -13.76
N THR A 192 13.35 10.83 -14.03
CA THR A 192 13.41 11.86 -12.99
C THR A 192 12.31 11.67 -11.95
N ALA A 193 11.07 11.41 -12.38
CA ALA A 193 9.95 11.16 -11.48
C ALA A 193 10.15 9.91 -10.62
N LEU A 194 10.74 8.83 -11.17
CA LEU A 194 11.07 7.62 -10.42
C LEU A 194 12.13 7.89 -9.34
N ARG A 195 13.15 8.70 -9.64
CA ARG A 195 14.18 9.11 -8.66
C ARG A 195 13.60 9.94 -7.53
N ASP A 196 12.72 10.90 -7.85
CA ASP A 196 12.03 11.70 -6.84
C ASP A 196 11.14 10.83 -5.94
N HIS A 197 10.46 9.84 -6.51
CA HIS A 197 9.69 8.85 -5.75
C HIS A 197 10.58 7.99 -4.85
N ALA A 198 11.70 7.48 -5.37
CA ALA A 198 12.67 6.72 -4.59
C ALA A 198 13.21 7.53 -3.41
N ALA A 199 13.61 8.79 -3.63
CA ALA A 199 14.11 9.69 -2.59
C ALA A 199 13.04 9.98 -1.52
N THR A 200 11.80 10.26 -1.95
CA THR A 200 10.69 10.49 -1.02
C THR A 200 10.35 9.23 -0.21
N SER A 201 10.38 8.07 -0.85
CA SER A 201 10.14 6.77 -0.22
C SER A 201 11.22 6.44 0.82
N LEU A 202 12.50 6.70 0.51
CA LEU A 202 13.62 6.57 1.45
C LEU A 202 13.46 7.48 2.66
N TYR A 203 13.11 8.75 2.45
CA TYR A 203 12.86 9.70 3.53
C TYR A 203 11.72 9.23 4.44
N ARG A 204 10.59 8.79 3.87
CA ARG A 204 9.45 8.26 4.62
C ARG A 204 9.79 6.97 5.37
N SER A 205 10.56 6.08 4.75
CA SER A 205 11.05 4.86 5.40
C SER A 205 11.91 5.19 6.61
N GLY A 206 12.80 6.19 6.50
CA GLY A 206 13.60 6.64 7.64
C GLY A 206 12.79 7.25 8.79
N GLN A 207 11.68 7.93 8.51
CA GLN A 207 10.75 8.40 9.55
C GLN A 207 10.00 7.23 10.20
N ALA A 208 9.48 6.30 9.39
CA ALA A 208 8.77 5.13 9.87
C ALA A 208 9.67 4.22 10.73
N ASP A 209 10.96 4.05 10.39
CA ASP A 209 11.90 3.26 11.21
C ASP A 209 12.11 3.88 12.60
N ARG A 210 12.17 5.22 12.69
CA ARG A 210 12.24 5.93 13.98
C ARG A 210 10.97 5.73 14.80
N GLU A 211 9.80 5.87 14.18
CA GLU A 211 8.52 5.64 14.84
C GLU A 211 8.40 4.21 15.36
N ALA A 212 8.80 3.22 14.56
CA ALA A 212 8.79 1.83 14.96
C ALA A 212 9.79 1.56 16.10
N THR A 213 10.96 2.20 16.09
CA THR A 213 11.93 2.12 17.20
C THR A 213 11.35 2.71 18.50
N LEU A 214 10.69 3.87 18.41
CA LEU A 214 10.00 4.46 19.56
C LEU A 214 8.89 3.56 20.10
N ALA A 215 8.15 2.87 19.21
CA ALA A 215 7.14 1.90 19.59
C ALA A 215 7.74 0.68 20.29
N GLU A 216 8.87 0.15 19.81
CA GLU A 216 9.62 -0.93 20.48
C GLU A 216 10.06 -0.53 21.89
N ASP A 217 10.63 0.67 22.03
CA ASP A 217 11.09 1.17 23.33
C ASP A 217 9.93 1.39 24.30
N ALA A 218 8.82 1.96 23.83
CA ALA A 218 7.60 2.14 24.63
C ALA A 218 7.00 0.78 25.07
N ALA A 219 6.98 -0.22 24.17
CA ALA A 219 6.53 -1.56 24.51
C ALA A 219 7.46 -2.22 25.55
N ARG A 220 8.78 -1.99 25.47
CA ARG A 220 9.75 -2.49 26.47
C ARG A 220 9.54 -1.84 27.83
N ASP A 221 9.37 -0.52 27.90
CA ASP A 221 9.06 0.18 29.17
C ASP A 221 7.73 -0.30 29.76
N CYS A 222 6.72 -0.53 28.91
CA CYS A 222 5.44 -1.10 29.34
C CYS A 222 5.61 -2.51 29.93
N ALA A 223 6.42 -3.37 29.31
CA ALA A 223 6.69 -4.73 29.82
C ALA A 223 7.36 -4.71 31.20
N ASP A 224 8.30 -3.78 31.42
CA ASP A 224 8.96 -3.59 32.72
C ASP A 224 7.98 -3.06 33.78
N ARG A 225 7.10 -2.12 33.41
CA ARG A 225 6.03 -1.63 34.29
C ARG A 225 5.07 -2.74 34.68
N ILE A 226 4.63 -3.54 33.71
CA ILE A 226 3.74 -4.67 33.93
C ILE A 226 4.39 -5.68 34.89
N SER A 227 5.67 -5.98 34.71
CA SER A 227 6.41 -6.88 35.62
C SER A 227 6.42 -6.37 37.06
N ARG A 228 6.59 -5.05 37.25
CA ARG A 228 6.48 -4.42 38.59
C ARG A 228 5.06 -4.48 39.14
N THR A 229 4.04 -4.27 38.31
CA THR A 229 2.63 -4.40 38.71
C THR A 229 2.33 -5.84 39.15
N VAL A 230 2.80 -6.86 38.43
CA VAL A 230 2.64 -8.27 38.84
C VAL A 230 3.25 -8.53 40.21
N ALA A 231 4.46 -8.01 40.47
CA ALA A 231 5.09 -8.13 41.79
C ALA A 231 4.23 -7.46 42.89
N ALA A 232 3.78 -6.23 42.66
CA ALA A 232 2.92 -5.52 43.61
C ALA A 232 1.58 -6.23 43.85
N THR A 233 0.99 -6.84 42.82
CA THR A 233 -0.25 -7.64 42.96
C THR A 233 -0.01 -8.89 43.80
N ASN A 234 1.13 -9.57 43.63
CA ASN A 234 1.48 -10.73 44.48
C ASN A 234 1.70 -10.32 45.93
N ASP A 235 2.35 -9.18 46.18
CA ASP A 235 2.53 -8.64 47.53
C ASP A 235 1.18 -8.31 48.18
N LEU A 236 0.23 -7.74 47.41
CA LEU A 236 -1.13 -7.48 47.88
C LEU A 236 -1.88 -8.77 48.24
N VAL A 237 -1.76 -9.83 47.43
CA VAL A 237 -2.37 -11.13 47.76
C VAL A 237 -1.82 -11.64 49.10
N SER A 238 -0.50 -11.62 49.29
CA SER A 238 0.11 -12.04 50.56
C SER A 238 -0.34 -11.17 51.74
N ALA A 239 -0.51 -9.86 51.55
CA ALA A 239 -1.00 -8.97 52.60
C ALA A 239 -2.46 -9.26 52.96
N LEU A 240 -3.31 -9.54 51.97
CA LEU A 240 -4.71 -9.89 52.19
C LEU A 240 -4.87 -11.23 52.92
N ASP A 241 -4.03 -12.22 52.61
CA ASP A 241 -4.00 -13.49 53.34
C ASP A 241 -3.61 -13.29 54.81
N HIS A 242 -2.62 -12.42 55.09
CA HIS A 242 -2.22 -12.07 56.45
C HIS A 242 -3.37 -11.38 57.21
N VAL A 243 -4.00 -10.35 56.63
CA VAL A 243 -5.13 -9.65 57.27
C VAL A 243 -6.31 -10.59 57.49
N THR A 244 -6.57 -11.53 56.57
CA THR A 244 -7.61 -12.56 56.74
C THR A 244 -7.32 -13.42 57.98
N SER A 245 -6.08 -13.87 58.15
CA SER A 245 -5.65 -14.66 59.30
C SER A 245 -5.77 -13.88 60.61
N GLU A 246 -5.31 -12.63 60.66
CA GLU A 246 -5.44 -11.77 61.86
C GLU A 246 -6.89 -11.48 62.21
N THR A 247 -7.77 -11.32 61.20
CA THR A 247 -9.20 -11.10 61.41
C THR A 247 -9.86 -12.34 62.00
N GLN A 248 -9.52 -13.53 61.51
CA GLN A 248 -10.01 -14.81 62.08
C GLN A 248 -9.54 -15.01 63.51
N GLN A 249 -8.27 -14.70 63.81
CA GLN A 249 -7.74 -14.75 65.16
C GLN A 249 -8.49 -13.77 66.08
N SER A 250 -8.76 -12.56 65.61
CA SER A 250 -9.52 -11.56 66.35
C SER A 250 -10.92 -12.07 66.72
N PHE A 251 -11.64 -12.71 65.79
CA PHE A 251 -12.94 -13.34 66.06
C PHE A 251 -12.86 -14.42 67.15
N SER A 252 -11.81 -15.24 67.13
CA SER A 252 -11.61 -16.25 68.17
C SER A 252 -11.40 -15.62 69.55
N VAL A 253 -10.63 -14.53 69.62
CA VAL A 253 -10.35 -13.83 70.88
C VAL A 253 -11.60 -13.12 71.42
N THR A 254 -12.37 -12.44 70.57
CA THR A 254 -13.64 -11.83 71.01
C THR A 254 -14.65 -12.88 71.45
N GLY A 255 -14.75 -14.01 70.75
CA GLY A 255 -15.62 -15.13 71.16
C GLY A 255 -15.27 -15.69 72.54
N GLN A 256 -13.98 -15.81 72.86
CA GLN A 256 -13.52 -16.18 74.19
C GLN A 256 -13.89 -15.11 75.23
N ALA A 257 -13.64 -13.83 74.93
CA ALA A 257 -13.96 -12.73 75.85
C ALA A 257 -15.47 -12.63 76.17
N VAL A 258 -16.36 -12.95 75.22
CA VAL A 258 -17.81 -13.07 75.47
C VAL A 258 -18.11 -14.18 76.49
N THR A 259 -17.43 -15.32 76.37
CA THR A 259 -17.59 -16.43 77.32
C THR A 259 -17.13 -16.01 78.71
N ASP A 260 -15.94 -15.42 78.83
CA ASP A 260 -15.37 -14.98 80.10
C ASP A 260 -16.26 -13.93 80.80
N THR A 261 -16.78 -12.95 80.06
CA THR A 261 -17.69 -11.93 80.63
C THR A 261 -19.01 -12.53 81.13
N ARG A 262 -19.54 -13.58 80.48
CA ARG A 262 -20.71 -14.32 80.97
C ARG A 262 -20.41 -15.05 82.27
N GLU A 263 -19.26 -15.69 82.39
CA GLU A 263 -18.84 -16.39 83.61
C GLU A 263 -18.65 -15.44 84.79
N VAL A 264 -18.02 -14.27 84.56
CA VAL A 264 -17.88 -13.23 85.59
C VAL A 264 -19.24 -12.71 86.03
N THR A 265 -20.17 -12.46 85.09
CA THR A 265 -21.53 -12.01 85.42
C THR A 265 -22.27 -13.03 86.28
N ALA A 266 -22.18 -14.32 85.93
CA ALA A 266 -22.77 -15.40 86.72
C ALA A 266 -22.16 -15.48 88.13
N SER A 267 -20.84 -15.35 88.24
CA SER A 267 -20.14 -15.36 89.53
C SER A 267 -20.52 -14.18 90.42
N MET A 268 -20.69 -12.98 89.84
CA MET A 268 -21.16 -11.80 90.57
C MET A 268 -22.62 -11.93 91.03
N ALA A 269 -23.48 -12.56 90.23
CA ALA A 269 -24.86 -12.85 90.64
C ALA A 269 -24.92 -13.78 91.86
N VAL A 270 -24.11 -14.83 91.87
CA VAL A 270 -23.97 -15.74 93.03
C VAL A 270 -23.44 -15.00 94.26
N LEU A 271 -22.44 -14.11 94.09
CA LEU A 271 -21.90 -13.30 95.18
C LEU A 271 -22.94 -12.34 95.76
N ALA A 272 -23.72 -11.66 94.90
CA ALA A 272 -24.78 -10.75 95.32
C ALA A 272 -25.88 -11.47 96.10
N GLU A 273 -26.29 -12.67 95.64
CA GLU A 273 -27.25 -13.52 96.37
C GLU A 273 -26.71 -13.94 97.74
N ALA A 274 -25.45 -14.42 97.81
CA ALA A 274 -24.82 -14.81 99.06
C ALA A 274 -24.73 -13.65 100.05
N ALA A 275 -24.32 -12.46 99.59
CA ALA A 275 -24.29 -11.24 100.40
C ALA A 275 -25.69 -10.85 100.90
N GLY A 276 -26.73 -10.98 100.06
CA GLY A 276 -28.14 -10.75 100.46
C GLY A 276 -28.62 -11.71 101.56
N ARG A 277 -28.24 -13.00 101.48
CA ARG A 277 -28.54 -13.99 102.52
C ARG A 277 -27.83 -13.66 103.83
N ILE A 278 -26.55 -13.26 103.77
CA ILE A 278 -25.81 -12.84 104.96
C ILE A 278 -26.44 -11.59 105.59
N GLY A 279 -26.80 -10.58 104.78
CA GLY A 279 -27.49 -9.37 105.27
C GLY A 279 -28.79 -9.68 106.00
N SER A 280 -29.55 -10.66 105.50
CA SER A 280 -30.78 -11.15 106.17
C SER A 280 -30.49 -11.78 107.53
N ILE A 281 -29.44 -12.59 107.64
CA ILE A 281 -28.99 -13.22 108.89
C ILE A 281 -28.51 -12.15 109.89
N VAL A 282 -27.70 -11.17 109.43
CA VAL A 282 -27.19 -10.07 110.27
C VAL A 282 -28.34 -9.23 110.82
N THR A 283 -29.36 -8.97 110.02
CA THR A 283 -30.59 -8.26 110.45
C THR A 283 -31.31 -9.03 111.56
N LEU A 284 -31.42 -10.35 111.44
CA LEU A 284 -32.01 -11.20 112.48
C LEU A 284 -31.18 -11.16 113.78
N ILE A 285 -29.84 -11.21 113.69
CA ILE A 285 -28.96 -11.12 114.87
C ILE A 285 -29.11 -9.75 115.54
N GLN A 286 -29.19 -8.65 114.76
CA GLN A 286 -29.46 -7.31 115.29
C GLN A 286 -30.77 -7.26 116.09
N GLN A 287 -31.83 -7.89 115.58
CA GLN A 287 -33.13 -7.98 116.26
C GLN A 287 -33.01 -8.79 117.56
N ILE A 288 -32.28 -9.91 117.55
CA ILE A 288 -32.02 -10.73 118.75
C ILE A 288 -31.22 -9.92 119.78
N ALA A 289 -30.17 -9.22 119.38
CA ALA A 289 -29.36 -8.37 120.26
C ALA A 289 -30.21 -7.25 120.90
N THR A 290 -31.06 -6.59 120.11
CA THR A 290 -32.00 -5.56 120.60
C THR A 290 -32.98 -6.14 121.61
N LYS A 291 -33.57 -7.30 121.34
CA LYS A 291 -34.48 -8.00 122.26
C LYS A 291 -33.76 -8.45 123.54
N THR A 292 -32.52 -8.92 123.42
CA THR A 292 -31.67 -9.33 124.54
C THR A 292 -31.32 -8.16 125.43
N ASN A 293 -30.99 -6.99 124.84
CA ASN A 293 -30.77 -5.75 125.58
C ASN A 293 -32.02 -5.31 126.37
N LEU A 294 -33.22 -5.44 125.78
CA LEU A 294 -34.49 -5.17 126.47
C LEU A 294 -34.76 -6.17 127.62
N LEU A 295 -34.49 -7.45 127.41
CA LEU A 295 -34.61 -8.48 128.46
C LEU A 295 -33.64 -8.22 129.62
N ALA A 296 -32.38 -7.90 129.29
CA ALA A 296 -31.34 -7.58 130.27
C ALA A 296 -31.64 -6.29 131.03
N LEU A 297 -32.23 -5.29 130.36
CA LEU A 297 -32.72 -4.07 131.00
C LEU A 297 -33.83 -4.37 132.00
N ASN A 298 -34.84 -5.16 131.61
CA ASN A 298 -35.92 -5.59 132.51
C ASN A 298 -35.38 -6.37 133.70
N ALA A 299 -34.41 -7.26 133.48
CA ALA A 299 -33.73 -8.00 134.54
C ALA A 299 -32.93 -7.08 135.49
N THR A 300 -32.29 -6.03 134.96
CA THR A 300 -31.57 -5.03 135.76
C THR A 300 -32.53 -4.23 136.64
N ILE A 301 -33.71 -3.85 136.10
CA ILE A 301 -34.76 -3.16 136.85
C ILE A 301 -35.26 -4.04 138.00
N GLU A 302 -35.57 -5.31 137.74
CA GLU A 302 -36.10 -6.20 138.79
C GLU A 302 -35.04 -6.57 139.83
N ALA A 303 -33.77 -6.67 139.42
CA ALA A 303 -32.63 -6.83 140.34
C ALA A 303 -32.44 -5.60 141.25
N ALA A 304 -32.61 -4.38 140.72
CA ALA A 304 -32.59 -3.17 141.52
C ALA A 304 -33.78 -3.10 142.50
N ARG A 305 -34.96 -3.60 142.08
CA ARG A 305 -36.17 -3.68 142.89
C ARG A 305 -36.04 -4.65 144.08
N ALA A 306 -35.26 -5.72 143.92
CA ALA A 306 -34.94 -6.69 144.97
C ALA A 306 -33.88 -6.20 146.00
N GLY A 307 -33.32 -5.00 145.83
CA GLY A 307 -32.40 -4.37 146.77
C GLY A 307 -31.11 -5.19 146.99
N ALA A 308 -30.70 -5.40 148.26
CA ALA A 308 -29.44 -6.06 148.59
C ALA A 308 -29.35 -7.53 148.11
N ALA A 309 -30.50 -8.21 147.98
CA ALA A 309 -30.60 -9.60 147.52
C ALA A 309 -30.41 -9.75 146.00
N GLY A 310 -30.67 -8.69 145.23
CA GLY A 310 -30.57 -8.69 143.76
C GLY A 310 -29.19 -8.32 143.19
N ARG A 311 -28.21 -7.96 144.03
CA ARG A 311 -26.91 -7.41 143.57
C ARG A 311 -26.14 -8.32 142.61
N GLY A 312 -26.09 -9.62 142.88
CA GLY A 312 -25.42 -10.58 141.97
C GLY A 312 -26.13 -10.70 140.61
N PHE A 313 -27.47 -10.65 140.61
CA PHE A 313 -28.27 -10.70 139.40
C PHE A 313 -28.16 -9.39 138.60
N ALA A 314 -28.04 -8.24 139.27
CA ALA A 314 -27.82 -6.95 138.63
C ALA A 314 -26.49 -6.88 137.86
N VAL A 315 -25.41 -7.48 138.39
CA VAL A 315 -24.12 -7.57 137.69
C VAL A 315 -24.23 -8.41 136.43
N VAL A 316 -24.84 -9.60 136.53
CA VAL A 316 -25.05 -10.48 135.36
C VAL A 316 -25.94 -9.81 134.31
N ALA A 317 -27.04 -9.17 134.73
CA ALA A 317 -27.92 -8.44 133.82
C ALA A 317 -27.20 -7.26 133.14
N GLY A 318 -26.31 -6.55 133.85
CA GLY A 318 -25.45 -5.52 133.29
C GLY A 318 -24.46 -6.05 132.24
N GLU A 319 -23.85 -7.20 132.51
CA GLU A 319 -22.92 -7.86 131.57
C GLU A 319 -23.65 -8.33 130.30
N VAL A 320 -24.83 -8.94 130.44
CA VAL A 320 -25.68 -9.36 129.31
C VAL A 320 -26.12 -8.13 128.50
N LYS A 321 -26.46 -7.02 129.16
CA LYS A 321 -26.82 -5.76 128.50
C LYS A 321 -25.65 -5.19 127.69
N SER A 322 -24.44 -5.20 128.26
CA SER A 322 -23.22 -4.76 127.59
C SER A 322 -22.91 -5.64 126.37
N LEU A 323 -22.97 -6.97 126.52
CA LEU A 323 -22.75 -7.92 125.44
C LEU A 323 -23.78 -7.78 124.32
N ALA A 324 -25.05 -7.54 124.66
CA ALA A 324 -26.09 -7.26 123.68
C ALA A 324 -25.84 -5.96 122.90
N HIS A 325 -25.36 -4.90 123.57
CA HIS A 325 -24.97 -3.66 122.90
C HIS A 325 -23.75 -3.85 121.98
N GLN A 326 -22.71 -4.56 122.43
CA GLN A 326 -21.56 -4.90 121.60
C GLN A 326 -21.97 -5.73 120.37
N THR A 327 -22.85 -6.71 120.57
CA THR A 327 -23.39 -7.53 119.47
C THR A 327 -24.13 -6.65 118.45
N ALA A 328 -25.00 -5.75 118.93
CA ALA A 328 -25.74 -4.81 118.08
C ALA A 328 -24.82 -3.85 117.31
N SER A 329 -23.71 -3.42 117.91
CA SER A 329 -22.71 -2.58 117.23
C SER A 329 -21.97 -3.38 116.15
N ALA A 330 -21.51 -4.58 116.49
CA ALA A 330 -20.79 -5.45 115.56
C ALA A 330 -21.66 -5.86 114.36
N THR A 331 -22.94 -6.17 114.58
CA THR A 331 -23.87 -6.48 113.47
C THR A 331 -24.18 -5.27 112.59
N SER A 332 -24.18 -4.05 113.14
CA SER A 332 -24.29 -2.81 112.35
C SER A 332 -23.08 -2.60 111.44
N GLU A 333 -21.87 -2.83 111.97
CA GLU A 333 -20.63 -2.79 111.18
C GLU A 333 -20.63 -3.86 110.07
N ILE A 334 -21.00 -5.10 110.37
CA ILE A 334 -21.11 -6.17 109.37
C ILE A 334 -22.16 -5.81 108.30
N SER A 335 -23.31 -5.26 108.69
CA SER A 335 -24.34 -4.81 107.75
C SER A 335 -23.80 -3.77 106.77
N THR A 336 -22.99 -2.83 107.27
CA THR A 336 -22.31 -1.82 106.44
C THR A 336 -21.32 -2.47 105.46
N GLN A 337 -20.54 -3.46 105.89
CA GLN A 337 -19.64 -4.20 105.01
C GLN A 337 -20.39 -5.01 103.94
N ILE A 338 -21.50 -5.65 104.30
CA ILE A 338 -22.33 -6.39 103.34
C ILE A 338 -22.92 -5.46 102.28
N ALA A 339 -23.40 -4.28 102.67
CA ALA A 339 -23.89 -3.28 101.73
C ALA A 339 -22.78 -2.80 100.77
N GLN A 340 -21.54 -2.63 101.27
CA GLN A 340 -20.39 -2.32 100.43
C GLN A 340 -20.06 -3.44 99.44
N VAL A 341 -20.10 -4.71 99.87
CA VAL A 341 -19.88 -5.88 98.99
C VAL A 341 -20.94 -5.96 97.90
N GLN A 342 -22.22 -5.76 98.23
CA GLN A 342 -23.31 -5.73 97.25
C GLN A 342 -23.12 -4.59 96.24
N SER A 343 -22.81 -3.38 96.72
CA SER A 343 -22.56 -2.24 95.84
C SER A 343 -21.37 -2.47 94.91
N ALA A 344 -20.29 -3.09 95.40
CA ALA A 344 -19.13 -3.46 94.60
C ALA A 344 -19.48 -4.52 93.53
N ALA A 345 -20.27 -5.53 93.88
CA ALA A 345 -20.76 -6.54 92.94
C ALA A 345 -21.62 -5.91 91.83
N ASP A 346 -22.57 -5.03 92.18
CA ASP A 346 -23.39 -4.30 91.21
C ASP A 346 -22.56 -3.39 90.30
N SER A 347 -21.53 -2.73 90.85
CA SER A 347 -20.61 -1.94 90.04
C SER A 347 -19.81 -2.81 89.08
N CYS A 348 -19.35 -3.99 89.53
CA CYS A 348 -18.65 -4.95 88.68
C CYS A 348 -19.53 -5.41 87.51
N VAL A 349 -20.79 -5.78 87.76
CA VAL A 349 -21.75 -6.17 86.71
C VAL A 349 -21.95 -5.05 85.70
N ARG A 350 -22.07 -3.78 86.14
CA ARG A 350 -22.17 -2.64 85.22
C ARG A 350 -20.93 -2.48 84.33
N HIS A 351 -19.73 -2.64 84.88
CA HIS A 351 -18.50 -2.60 84.10
C HIS A 351 -18.41 -3.77 83.11
N VAL A 352 -18.77 -4.98 83.54
CA VAL A 352 -18.80 -6.16 82.67
C VAL A 352 -19.78 -5.97 81.51
N ASN A 353 -20.97 -5.43 81.75
CA ASN A 353 -21.91 -5.10 80.67
C ASN A 353 -21.34 -4.09 79.67
N SER A 354 -20.59 -3.08 80.15
CA SER A 354 -19.91 -2.12 79.26
C SER A 354 -18.81 -2.78 78.42
N ILE A 355 -18.07 -3.74 79.01
CA ILE A 355 -17.09 -4.56 78.29
C ILE A 355 -17.79 -5.41 77.23
N SER A 356 -18.91 -6.08 77.55
CA SER A 356 -19.69 -6.86 76.58
C SER A 356 -20.17 -6.02 75.38
N LEU A 357 -20.63 -4.78 75.61
CA LEU A 357 -20.99 -3.85 74.52
C LEU A 357 -19.79 -3.41 73.68
N THR A 358 -18.60 -3.38 74.26
CA THR A 358 -17.35 -3.08 73.54
C THR A 358 -16.92 -4.28 72.70
N ILE A 359 -17.05 -5.50 73.23
CA ILE A 359 -16.81 -6.73 72.49
C ILE A 359 -17.76 -6.87 71.30
N ALA A 360 -19.06 -6.60 71.48
CA ALA A 360 -20.03 -6.62 70.38
C ALA A 360 -19.68 -5.62 69.25
N ARG A 361 -19.17 -4.43 69.61
CA ARG A 361 -18.66 -3.46 68.63
C ARG A 361 -17.42 -3.98 67.90
N LEU A 362 -16.51 -4.67 68.60
CA LEU A 362 -15.34 -5.31 67.99
C LEU A 362 -15.74 -6.40 66.99
N GLU A 363 -16.74 -7.24 67.31
CA GLU A 363 -17.27 -8.25 66.37
C GLU A 363 -17.83 -7.61 65.10
N GLN A 364 -18.60 -6.52 65.25
CA GLN A 364 -19.14 -5.79 64.09
C GLN A 364 -18.01 -5.19 63.23
N SER A 365 -16.98 -4.61 63.85
CA SER A 365 -15.80 -4.09 63.15
C SER A 365 -15.04 -5.19 62.41
N ALA A 366 -14.80 -6.34 63.05
CA ALA A 366 -14.14 -7.49 62.43
C ALA A 366 -14.93 -8.04 61.23
N ALA A 367 -16.26 -8.10 61.34
CA ALA A 367 -17.14 -8.52 60.23
C ALA A 367 -17.07 -7.55 59.05
N SER A 368 -17.01 -6.24 59.33
CA SER A 368 -16.82 -5.22 58.29
C SER A 368 -15.45 -5.35 57.60
N ILE A 369 -14.38 -5.59 58.37
CA ILE A 369 -13.03 -5.82 57.84
C ILE A 369 -13.02 -7.06 56.94
N ALA A 370 -13.59 -8.18 57.39
CA ALA A 370 -13.63 -9.42 56.61
C ALA A 370 -14.33 -9.23 55.25
N ARG A 371 -15.44 -8.47 55.22
CA ARG A 371 -16.14 -8.13 53.97
C ARG A 371 -15.25 -7.30 53.05
N THR A 372 -14.61 -6.24 53.56
CA THR A 372 -13.70 -5.39 52.78
C THR A 372 -12.52 -6.18 52.22
N VAL A 373 -11.95 -7.10 53.01
CA VAL A 373 -10.85 -7.98 52.58
C VAL A 373 -11.30 -8.91 51.44
N GLN A 374 -12.52 -9.46 51.51
CA GLN A 374 -13.08 -10.27 50.44
C GLN A 374 -13.29 -9.47 49.14
N GLU A 375 -13.81 -8.24 49.25
CA GLU A 375 -13.96 -7.31 48.13
C GLU A 375 -12.60 -6.96 47.51
N GLN A 376 -11.58 -6.65 48.33
CA GLN A 376 -10.21 -6.41 47.86
C GLN A 376 -9.55 -7.63 47.23
N SER A 377 -9.78 -8.84 47.76
CA SER A 377 -9.25 -10.08 47.18
C SER A 377 -9.78 -10.30 45.78
N THR A 378 -11.07 -10.02 45.56
CA THR A 378 -11.68 -10.10 44.23
C THR A 378 -11.05 -9.07 43.28
N ALA A 379 -10.98 -7.80 43.70
CA ALA A 379 -10.35 -6.74 42.91
C ALA A 379 -8.87 -7.02 42.59
N THR A 380 -8.12 -7.60 43.52
CA THR A 380 -6.70 -7.95 43.32
C THR A 380 -6.55 -9.09 42.31
N ASN A 381 -7.46 -10.07 42.31
CA ASN A 381 -7.49 -11.13 41.31
C ASN A 381 -7.83 -10.60 39.91
N ASP A 382 -8.78 -9.67 39.81
CA ASP A 382 -9.11 -9.00 38.54
C ASP A 382 -7.92 -8.20 38.03
N MET A 383 -7.24 -7.43 38.89
CA MET A 383 -5.99 -6.74 38.56
C MET A 383 -4.91 -7.70 38.05
N ALA A 384 -4.77 -8.89 38.66
CA ALA A 384 -3.82 -9.91 38.21
C ALA A 384 -4.19 -10.44 36.81
N HIS A 385 -5.48 -10.59 36.53
CA HIS A 385 -5.97 -10.99 35.20
C HIS A 385 -5.66 -9.91 34.15
N ASP A 386 -6.08 -8.67 34.39
CA ASP A 386 -5.87 -7.53 33.50
C ASP A 386 -4.39 -7.29 33.21
N THR A 387 -3.54 -7.45 34.23
CA THR A 387 -2.09 -7.30 34.08
C THR A 387 -1.49 -8.38 33.17
N ARG A 388 -1.98 -9.63 33.22
CA ARG A 388 -1.54 -10.69 32.30
C ARG A 388 -2.00 -10.43 30.86
N GLU A 389 -3.21 -9.91 30.69
CA GLU A 389 -3.69 -9.52 29.37
C GLU A 389 -2.86 -8.37 28.79
N ALA A 390 -2.61 -7.33 29.59
CA ALA A 390 -1.74 -6.22 29.23
C ALA A 390 -0.32 -6.70 28.85
N ALA A 391 0.22 -7.71 29.56
CA ALA A 391 1.52 -8.31 29.24
C ALA A 391 1.53 -8.95 27.84
N THR A 392 0.44 -9.65 27.50
CA THR A 392 0.28 -10.32 26.20
C THR A 392 0.18 -9.29 25.08
N ARG A 393 -0.70 -8.29 25.21
CA ARG A 393 -0.85 -7.20 24.23
C ARG A 393 0.45 -6.40 24.06
N THR A 394 1.19 -6.17 25.14
CA THR A 394 2.50 -5.50 25.08
C THR A 394 3.51 -6.31 24.27
N ARG A 395 3.55 -7.64 24.46
CA ARG A 395 4.42 -8.53 23.68
C ARG A 395 4.01 -8.56 22.19
N GLU A 396 2.72 -8.61 21.89
CA GLU A 396 2.21 -8.52 20.51
C GLU A 396 2.62 -7.19 19.85
N GLY A 397 2.51 -6.08 20.58
CA GLY A 397 2.97 -4.76 20.13
C GLY A 397 4.46 -4.75 19.80
N LEU A 398 5.30 -5.36 20.64
CA LEU A 398 6.74 -5.49 20.39
C LEU A 398 7.04 -6.26 19.09
N VAL A 399 6.37 -7.41 18.90
CA VAL A 399 6.52 -8.23 17.67
C VAL A 399 6.06 -7.47 16.44
N SER A 400 4.95 -6.73 16.54
CA SER A 400 4.41 -5.91 15.44
C SER A 400 5.37 -4.79 15.06
N ALA A 401 5.96 -4.09 16.04
CA ALA A 401 6.94 -3.04 15.78
C ALA A 401 8.22 -3.59 15.11
N GLN A 402 8.70 -4.76 15.55
CA GLN A 402 9.83 -5.44 14.91
C GLN A 402 9.53 -5.85 13.46
N ALA A 403 8.34 -6.40 13.21
CA ALA A 403 7.90 -6.76 11.87
C ALA A 403 7.80 -5.53 10.97
N ALA A 404 7.27 -4.42 11.48
CA ALA A 404 7.20 -3.15 10.75
C ALA A 404 8.60 -2.66 10.34
N ARG A 405 9.59 -2.73 11.22
CA ARG A 405 10.98 -2.34 10.90
C ARG A 405 11.59 -3.19 9.78
N LEU A 406 11.34 -4.49 9.78
CA LEU A 406 11.79 -5.37 8.70
C LEU A 406 11.18 -4.94 7.36
N SER A 407 9.86 -4.74 7.32
CA SER A 407 9.16 -4.26 6.11
C SER A 407 9.64 -2.90 5.64
N ILE A 408 9.90 -1.97 6.57
CA ILE A 408 10.47 -0.64 6.26
C ILE A 408 11.86 -0.79 5.64
N GLY A 409 12.69 -1.70 6.17
CA GLY A 409 14.00 -2.02 5.61
C GLY A 409 13.92 -2.55 4.17
N ASP A 410 12.93 -3.37 3.86
CA ASP A 410 12.71 -3.86 2.50
C ASP A 410 12.23 -2.76 1.54
N VAL A 411 11.34 -1.87 1.99
CA VAL A 411 10.93 -0.68 1.20
C VAL A 411 12.12 0.24 0.93
N ALA A 412 13.02 0.43 1.91
CA ALA A 412 14.23 1.21 1.71
C ALA A 412 15.15 0.58 0.64
N LYS A 413 15.35 -0.75 0.67
CA LYS A 413 16.11 -1.47 -0.37
C LYS A 413 15.45 -1.33 -1.75
N MET A 414 14.15 -1.56 -1.86
CA MET A 414 13.41 -1.40 -3.12
C MET A 414 13.52 0.02 -3.67
N SER A 415 13.55 1.02 -2.80
CA SER A 415 13.71 2.42 -3.22
C SER A 415 15.11 2.69 -3.79
N ILE A 416 16.16 2.05 -3.24
CA ILE A 416 17.52 2.11 -3.79
C ILE A 416 17.58 1.43 -5.17
N GLU A 417 16.96 0.26 -5.31
CA GLU A 417 16.88 -0.45 -6.58
C GLU A 417 16.11 0.37 -7.63
N LEU A 418 15.03 1.05 -7.22
CA LEU A 418 14.23 1.92 -8.08
C LEU A 418 15.02 3.12 -8.59
N ASP A 419 15.82 3.78 -7.73
CA ASP A 419 16.71 4.87 -8.13
C ASP A 419 17.75 4.38 -9.15
N SER A 420 18.37 3.21 -8.90
CA SER A 420 19.31 2.60 -9.85
C SER A 420 18.66 2.29 -11.20
N ALA A 421 17.44 1.75 -11.21
CA ALA A 421 16.71 1.47 -12.43
C ALA A 421 16.38 2.76 -13.21
N ALA A 422 16.01 3.82 -12.49
CA ALA A 422 15.75 5.12 -13.09
C ALA A 422 16.99 5.73 -13.75
N VAL A 423 18.16 5.62 -13.12
CA VAL A 423 19.45 6.03 -13.71
C VAL A 423 19.75 5.27 -15.01
N GLN A 424 19.45 3.96 -15.06
CA GLN A 424 19.63 3.16 -16.28
C GLN A 424 18.68 3.57 -17.41
N VAL A 425 17.43 3.92 -17.09
CA VAL A 425 16.45 4.43 -18.06
C VAL A 425 16.90 5.79 -18.62
N GLU A 426 17.38 6.69 -17.76
CA GLU A 426 17.92 7.99 -18.16
C GLU A 426 19.12 7.83 -19.12
N ALA A 427 20.06 6.95 -18.79
CA ALA A 427 21.20 6.64 -19.65
C ALA A 427 20.78 6.04 -21.00
N SER A 428 19.80 5.13 -21.00
CA SER A 428 19.28 4.50 -22.21
C SER A 428 18.58 5.50 -23.13
N ALA A 429 17.82 6.44 -22.58
CA ALA A 429 17.20 7.52 -23.33
C ALA A 429 18.27 8.39 -24.03
N GLY A 430 19.33 8.76 -23.32
CA GLY A 430 20.48 9.48 -23.88
C GLY A 430 21.12 8.73 -25.05
N MET A 431 21.41 7.43 -24.88
CA MET A 431 22.01 6.60 -25.93
C MET A 431 21.12 6.49 -27.18
N ILE A 432 19.79 6.35 -27.01
CA ILE A 432 18.85 6.27 -28.14
C ILE A 432 18.85 7.59 -28.93
N SER A 433 18.81 8.72 -28.22
CA SER A 433 18.85 10.05 -28.84
C SER A 433 20.15 10.26 -29.64
N ASP A 434 21.29 9.88 -29.06
CA ASP A 434 22.59 10.03 -29.71
C ASP A 434 22.73 9.11 -30.93
N LEU A 435 22.29 7.86 -30.83
CA LEU A 435 22.35 6.89 -31.93
C LEU A 435 21.51 7.35 -33.13
N VAL A 436 20.29 7.85 -32.88
CA VAL A 436 19.41 8.34 -33.96
C VAL A 436 19.97 9.62 -34.57
N THR A 437 20.56 10.50 -33.77
CA THR A 437 21.22 11.72 -34.30
C THR A 437 22.38 11.38 -35.22
N HIS A 438 23.23 10.41 -34.85
CA HIS A 438 24.35 9.94 -35.68
C HIS A 438 23.85 9.24 -36.95
N PHE A 439 22.91 8.30 -36.81
CA PHE A 439 22.36 7.56 -37.95
C PHE A 439 21.75 8.50 -39.01
N LEU A 440 21.04 9.54 -38.59
CA LEU A 440 20.46 10.52 -39.50
C LEU A 440 21.51 11.45 -40.13
N ALA A 441 22.60 11.75 -39.43
CA ALA A 441 23.73 12.49 -39.98
C ALA A 441 24.42 11.67 -41.08
N ASP A 442 24.68 10.38 -40.83
CA ASP A 442 25.26 9.46 -41.81
C ASP A 442 24.36 9.30 -43.03
N LEU A 443 23.04 9.18 -42.83
CA LEU A 443 22.06 9.06 -43.91
C LEU A 443 21.94 10.32 -44.78
N ARG A 444 22.31 11.50 -44.26
CA ARG A 444 22.39 12.74 -45.06
C ARG A 444 23.71 12.90 -45.80
N ALA A 445 24.75 12.20 -45.35
CA ALA A 445 26.09 12.27 -45.93
C ALA A 445 26.29 11.24 -47.07
N ALA A 446 25.54 10.13 -47.03
CA ALA A 446 25.44 9.12 -48.09
C ALA A 446 24.51 9.58 -49.21
#